data_AF-A0A2E0I7C2-F1
#
_entry.id   AF-A0A2E0I7C2-F1
#
_cell.length_a   1.000
_cell.length_b   1.000
_cell.length_c   1.000
_cell.angle_alpha   90.00
_cell.angle_beta   90.00
_cell.angle_gamma   90.00
#
_symmetry.space_group_name_H-M   'P 1'
#
loop_
_entity.id
_entity.type
_entity.pdbx_description
1 polymer ?
#
loop_
_entity_poly.entity_id
_entity_poly.type
_entity_poly.pdbx_seq_one_letter_code
_entity_poly.pdbx_strand_id
1 'polypeptide(L)'
;MSDTKSSQVADLIRKRPFVFLALMLIIPLFVTAPHVLLDSETPQGITIQPPEIHDPLSDGFILIILDGVGENWMLDEVNMPLLNERRETGATLNLRTGPLTLSATCVSEIMNGVPNSPSDGLRNFNLEHPGGDDAWTLASEIKSTNTNSPYDVGLVGSYVYGNMYGDMENLEFVDTFLGHADYYQGDEDTAEVLFQWFENDSYNVIGAHFSGPDKVG
;
A
#
# COMPACT_ATOMS: atom_id res chain seq x y z
N MET A 1 -15.94 -24.29 -48.84
CA MET A 1 -15.30 -25.08 -47.77
C MET A 1 -15.43 -24.48 -46.36
N SER A 2 -15.95 -23.25 -46.23
CA SER A 2 -16.20 -22.59 -44.92
C SER A 2 -17.53 -23.03 -44.28
N ASP A 3 -18.61 -23.17 -45.07
CA ASP A 3 -19.96 -23.45 -44.55
C ASP A 3 -20.14 -24.81 -43.85
N THR A 4 -19.37 -25.81 -44.27
CA THR A 4 -19.48 -27.18 -43.75
C THR A 4 -18.98 -27.30 -42.30
N LYS A 5 -17.99 -26.48 -41.91
CA LYS A 5 -17.47 -26.48 -40.52
C LYS A 5 -18.44 -25.80 -39.56
N SER A 6 -19.07 -24.71 -39.99
CA SER A 6 -20.07 -23.97 -39.19
C SER A 6 -21.30 -24.84 -38.87
N SER A 7 -21.78 -25.61 -39.85
CA SER A 7 -22.87 -26.57 -39.70
C SER A 7 -22.57 -27.67 -38.67
N GLN A 8 -21.36 -28.22 -38.67
CA GLN A 8 -20.98 -29.32 -37.77
C GLN A 8 -20.86 -28.88 -36.32
N VAL A 9 -20.38 -27.65 -36.08
CA VAL A 9 -20.29 -27.07 -34.73
C VAL A 9 -21.69 -26.81 -34.17
N ALA A 10 -22.59 -26.24 -34.97
CA ALA A 10 -23.97 -25.98 -34.54
C ALA A 10 -24.72 -27.27 -34.17
N ASP A 11 -24.53 -28.35 -34.93
CA ASP A 11 -25.14 -29.65 -34.64
C ASP A 11 -24.56 -30.30 -33.37
N LEU A 12 -23.27 -30.13 -33.12
CA LEU A 12 -22.62 -30.62 -31.91
C LEU A 12 -23.15 -29.90 -30.65
N ILE A 13 -23.32 -28.58 -30.73
CA ILE A 13 -23.89 -27.75 -29.66
C ILE A 13 -25.33 -28.17 -29.36
N ARG A 14 -26.17 -28.35 -30.39
CA ARG A 14 -27.57 -28.79 -30.23
C ARG A 14 -27.70 -30.17 -29.62
N LYS A 15 -26.79 -31.10 -29.92
CA LYS A 15 -26.81 -32.47 -29.37
C LYS A 15 -26.34 -32.55 -27.93
N ARG A 16 -25.52 -31.61 -27.46
CA ARG A 16 -24.97 -31.59 -26.09
C ARG A 16 -24.94 -30.17 -25.50
N PRO A 17 -26.11 -29.53 -25.32
CA PRO A 17 -26.19 -28.13 -24.92
C PRO A 17 -25.58 -27.87 -23.53
N PHE A 18 -25.78 -28.79 -22.59
CA PHE A 18 -25.23 -28.66 -21.24
C PHE A 18 -23.70 -28.80 -21.18
N VAL A 19 -23.10 -29.63 -22.04
CA VAL A 19 -21.64 -29.77 -22.11
C VAL A 19 -21.03 -28.50 -22.68
N PHE A 20 -21.65 -27.93 -23.72
CA PHE A 20 -21.21 -26.67 -24.30
C PHE A 20 -21.34 -25.52 -23.29
N LEU A 21 -22.46 -25.45 -22.57
CA LEU A 21 -22.69 -24.42 -21.54
C LEU A 21 -21.72 -24.58 -20.37
N ALA A 22 -21.45 -25.80 -19.91
CA ALA A 22 -20.44 -26.07 -18.89
C ALA A 22 -19.04 -25.65 -19.34
N LEU A 23 -18.63 -25.96 -20.58
CA LEU A 23 -17.35 -25.51 -21.13
C LEU A 23 -17.26 -23.99 -21.23
N MET A 24 -18.33 -23.31 -21.65
CA MET A 24 -18.40 -21.85 -21.69
C MET A 24 -18.28 -21.21 -20.30
N LEU A 25 -18.72 -21.88 -19.24
CA LEU A 25 -18.58 -21.39 -17.86
C LEU A 25 -17.21 -21.73 -17.25
N ILE A 26 -16.64 -22.88 -17.62
CA ILE A 26 -15.39 -23.40 -17.06
C ILE A 26 -14.16 -22.76 -17.72
N ILE A 27 -14.20 -22.49 -19.03
CA ILE A 27 -13.06 -21.91 -19.76
C ILE A 27 -12.64 -20.53 -19.19
N PRO A 28 -13.57 -19.59 -18.92
CA PRO A 28 -13.21 -18.34 -18.26
C PRO A 28 -12.55 -18.58 -16.92
N LEU A 29 -13.02 -19.54 -16.11
CA LEU A 29 -12.41 -19.86 -14.82
C LEU A 29 -10.92 -20.20 -14.93
N PHE A 30 -10.50 -20.93 -15.96
CA PHE A 30 -9.08 -21.26 -16.17
C PHE A 30 -8.23 -20.09 -16.68
N VAL A 31 -8.85 -19.04 -17.22
CA VAL A 31 -8.15 -17.85 -17.71
C VAL A 31 -8.16 -16.73 -16.67
N THR A 32 -9.30 -16.47 -16.04
CA THR A 32 -9.50 -15.38 -15.08
C THR A 32 -9.10 -15.75 -13.67
N ALA A 33 -9.36 -16.98 -13.20
CA ALA A 33 -9.05 -17.33 -11.83
C ALA A 33 -7.54 -17.24 -11.52
N PRO A 34 -6.62 -17.68 -12.40
CA PRO A 34 -5.20 -17.45 -12.16
C PRO A 34 -4.83 -15.96 -12.12
N HIS A 35 -5.40 -15.12 -13.00
CA HIS A 35 -5.13 -13.68 -13.00
C HIS A 35 -5.69 -12.93 -11.79
N VAL A 36 -6.73 -13.46 -11.14
CA VAL A 36 -7.39 -12.83 -9.98
C VAL A 36 -6.85 -13.35 -8.66
N LEU A 37 -6.42 -14.61 -8.61
CA LEU A 37 -6.05 -15.31 -7.38
C LEU A 37 -4.55 -15.50 -7.20
N LEU A 38 -3.74 -15.34 -8.25
CA LEU A 38 -2.29 -15.40 -8.12
C LEU A 38 -1.78 -14.03 -7.71
N ASP A 39 -0.97 -14.03 -6.66
CA ASP A 39 -0.29 -12.84 -6.18
C ASP A 39 0.65 -12.30 -7.27
N SER A 40 0.87 -11.00 -7.24
CA SER A 40 1.84 -10.34 -8.12
C SER A 40 3.21 -10.91 -7.83
N GLU A 41 3.98 -11.18 -8.89
CA GLU A 41 5.35 -11.62 -8.70
C GLU A 41 6.11 -10.53 -7.93
N THR A 42 6.50 -10.82 -6.70
CA THR A 42 7.46 -9.99 -5.96
C THR A 42 8.68 -9.84 -6.86
N PRO A 43 9.15 -8.61 -7.15
CA PRO A 43 10.30 -8.43 -8.03
C PRO A 43 11.46 -9.28 -7.52
N GLN A 44 11.79 -10.37 -8.25
CA GLN A 44 12.94 -11.19 -7.90
C GLN A 44 14.19 -10.49 -8.38
N GLY A 45 14.78 -9.65 -7.52
CA GLY A 45 16.08 -9.08 -7.81
C GLY A 45 16.43 -7.82 -7.01
N ILE A 46 17.67 -7.87 -6.51
CA ILE A 46 18.47 -6.81 -5.91
C ILE A 46 17.81 -6.19 -4.67
N THR A 47 18.00 -6.84 -3.52
CA THR A 47 18.24 -6.08 -2.29
C THR A 47 19.30 -5.05 -2.65
N ILE A 48 18.88 -3.80 -2.82
CA ILE A 48 19.81 -2.70 -3.06
C ILE A 48 20.70 -2.71 -1.83
N GLN A 49 21.94 -3.16 -2.01
CA GLN A 49 22.87 -3.13 -0.89
C GLN A 49 22.96 -1.67 -0.47
N PRO A 50 22.70 -1.38 0.83
CA PRO A 50 22.82 -0.02 1.31
C PRO A 50 24.24 0.47 0.94
N PRO A 51 24.39 1.72 0.50
CA PRO A 51 25.70 2.25 0.12
C PRO A 51 26.73 1.98 1.21
N GLU A 52 27.89 1.41 0.83
CA GLU A 52 28.85 0.81 1.77
C GLU A 52 29.28 1.75 2.90
N ILE A 53 29.40 3.05 2.63
CA ILE A 53 29.49 4.16 3.60
C ILE A 53 29.21 5.45 2.81
N HIS A 54 28.19 6.19 3.22
CA HIS A 54 28.01 7.61 2.90
C HIS A 54 27.57 8.32 4.17
N ASP A 55 27.96 9.59 4.32
CA ASP A 55 27.37 10.44 5.36
C ASP A 55 25.84 10.44 5.13
N PRO A 56 25.02 10.20 6.16
CA PRO A 56 23.58 10.20 6.00
C PRO A 56 23.14 11.56 5.45
N LEU A 57 22.29 11.54 4.41
CA LEU A 57 21.75 12.76 3.80
C LEU A 57 20.86 13.55 4.78
N SER A 58 20.35 12.87 5.82
CA SER A 58 19.50 13.40 6.87
C SER A 58 19.62 12.55 8.14
N ASP A 59 19.44 13.17 9.30
CA ASP A 59 19.40 12.50 10.61
C ASP A 59 18.09 11.70 10.82
N GLY A 60 17.11 11.88 9.93
CA GLY A 60 15.83 11.18 9.98
C GLY A 60 14.99 11.30 8.71
N PHE A 61 13.87 10.60 8.70
CA PHE A 61 12.91 10.54 7.61
C PHE A 61 11.48 10.52 8.17
N ILE A 62 10.58 11.27 7.55
CA ILE A 62 9.14 11.17 7.82
C ILE A 62 8.36 11.02 6.52
N LEU A 63 7.51 10.01 6.46
CA LEU A 63 6.48 9.85 5.43
C LEU A 63 5.12 10.20 6.03
N ILE A 64 4.43 11.14 5.41
CA ILE A 64 3.03 11.48 5.76
C ILE A 64 2.14 11.07 4.59
N ILE A 65 1.18 10.19 4.85
CA ILE A 65 0.16 9.75 3.91
C ILE A 65 -1.16 10.41 4.30
N LEU A 66 -1.76 11.11 3.33
CA LEU A 66 -3.12 11.63 3.43
C LEU A 66 -4.02 10.78 2.53
N ASP A 67 -4.78 9.87 3.14
CA ASP A 67 -5.60 8.91 2.40
C ASP A 67 -6.82 9.57 1.74
N GLY A 68 -7.18 9.10 0.54
CA GLY A 68 -8.38 9.54 -0.18
C GLY A 68 -8.42 11.00 -0.64
N VAL A 69 -7.30 11.75 -0.58
CA VAL A 69 -7.28 13.15 -1.04
C VAL A 69 -7.22 13.23 -2.56
N GLY A 70 -8.23 13.85 -3.18
CA GLY A 70 -8.21 14.15 -4.61
C GLY A 70 -7.16 15.19 -4.99
N GLU A 71 -6.52 15.02 -6.14
CA GLU A 71 -5.47 15.93 -6.65
C GLU A 71 -5.93 17.40 -6.68
N ASN A 72 -7.14 17.66 -7.14
CA ASN A 72 -7.69 19.03 -7.19
C ASN A 72 -7.78 19.69 -5.81
N TRP A 73 -7.99 18.91 -4.75
CA TRP A 73 -8.04 19.40 -3.38
C TRP A 73 -6.64 19.58 -2.80
N MET A 74 -5.74 18.63 -3.09
CA MET A 74 -4.34 18.68 -2.65
C MET A 74 -3.58 19.88 -3.23
N LEU A 75 -3.83 20.22 -4.50
CA LEU A 75 -3.16 21.31 -5.20
C LEU A 75 -3.86 22.67 -5.02
N ASP A 76 -4.92 22.75 -4.22
CA ASP A 76 -5.68 23.97 -3.97
C ASP A 76 -5.06 24.77 -2.82
N GLU A 77 -4.60 25.99 -3.13
CA GLU A 77 -3.95 26.90 -2.18
C GLU A 77 -4.90 27.45 -1.11
N VAL A 78 -6.21 27.45 -1.34
CA VAL A 78 -7.22 27.90 -0.37
C VAL A 78 -7.54 26.78 0.61
N ASN A 79 -7.68 25.55 0.13
CA ASN A 79 -8.06 24.40 0.95
C ASN A 79 -6.86 23.75 1.66
N MET A 80 -5.68 23.76 1.05
CA MET A 80 -4.44 23.22 1.64
C MET A 80 -3.26 24.22 1.54
N PRO A 81 -3.36 25.41 2.18
CA PRO A 81 -2.37 26.47 2.04
C PRO A 81 -0.96 26.05 2.48
N LEU A 82 -0.85 25.37 3.64
CA LEU A 82 0.46 24.98 4.20
C LEU A 82 1.17 23.92 3.35
N LEU A 83 0.42 23.02 2.72
CA LEU A 83 0.98 22.02 1.82
C LEU A 83 1.51 22.68 0.55
N ASN A 84 0.73 23.59 -0.04
CA ASN A 84 1.10 24.29 -1.26
C ASN A 84 2.28 25.25 -1.05
N GLU A 85 2.36 25.90 0.11
CA GLU A 85 3.53 26.70 0.51
C GLU A 85 4.80 25.84 0.56
N ARG A 86 4.75 24.66 1.22
CA ARG A 86 5.91 23.75 1.27
C ARG A 86 6.30 23.21 -0.10
N ARG A 87 5.32 22.99 -0.98
CA ARG A 87 5.55 22.50 -2.35
C ARG A 87 6.44 23.44 -3.16
N GLU A 88 6.39 24.76 -2.93
CA GLU A 88 7.24 25.72 -3.64
C GLU A 88 8.74 25.50 -3.41
N THR A 89 9.10 24.97 -2.23
CA THR A 89 10.49 24.66 -1.86
C THR A 89 10.87 23.19 -2.02
N GLY A 90 9.89 22.33 -2.29
CA GLY A 90 10.06 20.88 -2.40
C GLY A 90 10.10 20.38 -3.85
N ALA A 91 10.27 19.07 -4.00
CA ALA A 91 10.07 18.39 -5.27
C ALA A 91 8.67 17.76 -5.29
N THR A 92 7.98 17.86 -6.44
CA THR A 92 6.68 17.18 -6.66
C THR A 92 6.87 16.04 -7.64
N LEU A 93 6.36 14.87 -7.31
CA LEU A 93 6.39 13.68 -8.15
C LEU A 93 4.98 13.13 -8.33
N ASN A 94 4.59 12.91 -9.58
CA ASN A 94 3.33 12.23 -9.90
C ASN A 94 3.56 10.72 -9.92
N LEU A 95 3.02 10.02 -8.93
CA LEU A 95 3.09 8.58 -8.81
C LEU A 95 1.79 7.93 -9.27
N ARG A 96 1.90 6.79 -9.93
CA ARG A 96 0.76 5.96 -10.33
C ARG A 96 0.91 4.59 -9.71
N THR A 97 -0.04 4.24 -8.85
CA THR A 97 -0.15 2.91 -8.25
C THR A 97 -0.79 1.93 -9.23
N GLY A 98 -0.89 0.67 -8.80
CA GLY A 98 -1.55 -0.41 -9.50
C GLY A 98 -3.00 -0.08 -9.91
N PRO A 99 -3.62 -0.95 -10.74
CA PRO A 99 -4.96 -0.71 -11.26
C PRO A 99 -6.05 -0.68 -10.18
N LEU A 100 -5.75 -1.18 -8.97
CA LEU A 100 -6.62 -1.12 -7.80
C LEU A 100 -6.17 0.01 -6.88
N THR A 101 -6.93 1.10 -6.89
CA THR A 101 -6.63 2.33 -6.15
C THR A 101 -7.31 2.34 -4.78
N LEU A 102 -7.33 1.21 -4.08
CA LEU A 102 -7.83 1.14 -2.69
C LEU A 102 -6.72 1.60 -1.73
N SER A 103 -7.08 2.10 -0.56
CA SER A 103 -6.12 2.68 0.40
C SER A 103 -5.03 1.69 0.79
N ALA A 104 -5.38 0.47 1.21
CA ALA A 104 -4.40 -0.50 1.69
C ALA A 104 -3.46 -0.94 0.57
N THR A 105 -3.97 -1.13 -0.65
CA THR A 105 -3.15 -1.49 -1.81
C THR A 105 -2.19 -0.36 -2.14
N CYS A 106 -2.68 0.87 -2.34
CA CYS A 106 -1.82 2.03 -2.65
C CYS A 106 -0.73 2.26 -1.61
N VAL A 107 -1.07 2.20 -0.33
CA VAL A 107 -0.12 2.37 0.78
C VAL A 107 0.90 1.23 0.78
N SER A 108 0.47 -0.03 0.63
CA SER A 108 1.37 -1.17 0.55
C SER A 108 2.39 -1.02 -0.58
N GLU A 109 1.95 -0.56 -1.76
CA GLU A 109 2.83 -0.31 -2.91
C GLU A 109 3.87 0.78 -2.62
N ILE A 110 3.47 1.87 -1.98
CA ILE A 110 4.36 2.98 -1.62
C ILE A 110 5.39 2.53 -0.57
N MET A 111 4.94 1.75 0.42
CA MET A 111 5.76 1.32 1.55
C MET A 111 6.76 0.23 1.16
N ASN A 112 6.32 -0.75 0.37
CA ASN A 112 7.09 -1.96 0.07
C ASN A 112 7.74 -1.93 -1.32
N GLY A 113 7.28 -1.06 -2.22
CA GLY A 113 7.71 -1.06 -3.63
C GLY A 113 7.24 -2.26 -4.45
N VAL A 114 6.34 -3.08 -3.89
CA VAL A 114 5.78 -4.28 -4.53
C VAL A 114 4.42 -3.94 -5.16
N PRO A 115 4.24 -4.09 -6.48
CA PRO A 115 2.95 -3.89 -7.13
C PRO A 115 1.87 -4.84 -6.60
N ASN A 116 0.69 -4.32 -6.28
CA ASN A 116 -0.43 -5.16 -5.82
C ASN A 116 -1.00 -6.01 -6.94
N SER A 117 -1.59 -7.11 -6.52
CA SER A 117 -2.38 -8.03 -7.32
C SER A 117 -3.88 -7.77 -7.17
N PRO A 118 -4.73 -8.27 -8.09
CA PRO A 118 -6.17 -8.19 -7.93
C PRO A 118 -6.70 -8.84 -6.63
N SER A 119 -6.02 -9.89 -6.12
CA SER A 119 -6.37 -10.55 -4.86
C SER A 119 -6.18 -9.65 -3.65
N ASP A 120 -5.20 -8.74 -3.67
CA ASP A 120 -4.93 -7.80 -2.57
C ASP A 120 -6.10 -6.84 -2.36
N GLY A 121 -6.77 -6.42 -3.45
CA GLY A 121 -7.99 -5.61 -3.34
C GLY A 121 -9.15 -6.32 -2.65
N LEU A 122 -9.27 -7.64 -2.81
CA LEU A 122 -10.27 -8.44 -2.09
C LEU A 122 -9.95 -8.51 -0.59
N ARG A 123 -8.68 -8.30 -0.23
CA ARG A 123 -8.17 -8.33 1.14
C ARG A 123 -7.91 -6.95 1.72
N ASN A 124 -8.46 -5.87 1.16
CA ASN A 124 -8.13 -4.49 1.57
C ASN A 124 -8.22 -4.21 3.09
N PHE A 125 -9.10 -4.89 3.83
CA PHE A 125 -9.22 -4.73 5.29
C PHE A 125 -8.24 -5.58 6.11
N ASN A 126 -7.57 -6.55 5.49
CA ASN A 126 -6.62 -7.47 6.10
C ASN A 126 -5.48 -7.79 5.09
N LEU A 127 -4.89 -6.73 4.53
CA LEU A 127 -3.77 -6.82 3.61
C LEU A 127 -2.50 -6.98 4.45
N GLU A 128 -1.90 -8.16 4.37
CA GLU A 128 -0.67 -8.48 5.09
C GLU A 128 0.54 -7.93 4.34
N HIS A 129 1.67 -7.89 5.04
CA HIS A 129 2.96 -7.57 4.44
C HIS A 129 3.26 -8.52 3.26
N PRO A 130 3.71 -8.02 2.09
CA PRO A 130 3.98 -8.86 0.91
C PRO A 130 5.16 -9.82 1.10
N GLY A 131 5.90 -9.69 2.21
CA GLY A 131 7.09 -10.46 2.54
C GLY A 131 8.36 -9.90 1.92
N GLY A 132 9.52 -10.40 2.38
CA GLY A 132 10.83 -9.87 1.98
C GLY A 132 11.24 -8.62 2.77
N ASP A 133 12.41 -8.09 2.44
CA ASP A 133 12.97 -6.90 3.07
C ASP A 133 12.48 -5.64 2.35
N ASP A 134 11.99 -4.66 3.11
CA ASP A 134 11.64 -3.34 2.61
C ASP A 134 12.46 -2.26 3.34
N ALA A 135 12.26 -0.98 2.99
CA ALA A 135 13.03 0.11 3.61
C ALA A 135 12.80 0.23 5.13
N TRP A 136 11.60 -0.12 5.60
CA TRP A 136 11.17 -0.02 7.00
C TRP A 136 11.70 -1.17 7.83
N THR A 137 11.59 -2.40 7.33
CA THR A 137 12.14 -3.59 7.98
C THR A 137 13.65 -3.50 8.04
N LEU A 138 14.32 -3.11 6.96
CA LEU A 138 15.78 -2.90 6.95
C LEU A 138 16.22 -1.81 7.92
N ALA A 139 15.50 -0.68 7.99
CA ALA A 139 15.80 0.36 8.97
C ALA A 139 15.64 -0.13 10.42
N SER A 140 14.65 -0.99 10.68
CA SER A 140 14.37 -1.55 12.00
C SER A 140 15.34 -2.65 12.42
N GLU A 141 15.81 -3.49 11.49
CA GLU A 141 16.71 -4.63 11.78
C GLU A 141 18.12 -4.22 12.18
N ILE A 142 18.58 -3.04 11.73
CA ILE A 142 19.87 -2.49 12.14
C ILE A 142 19.92 -2.34 13.67
N LYS A 143 18.77 -2.14 14.34
CA LYS A 143 18.64 -2.08 15.81
C LYS A 143 18.75 -3.44 16.48
N SER A 144 18.31 -4.51 15.82
CA SER A 144 18.34 -5.87 16.37
C SER A 144 19.73 -6.52 16.32
N THR A 145 20.60 -6.10 15.39
CA THR A 145 21.89 -6.77 15.14
C THR A 145 23.11 -5.99 15.63
N ASN A 146 22.98 -4.67 15.85
CA ASN A 146 24.01 -3.81 16.41
C ASN A 146 23.43 -2.88 17.47
N THR A 147 24.16 -2.68 18.57
CA THR A 147 23.80 -1.73 19.65
C THR A 147 23.83 -0.25 19.22
N ASN A 148 24.12 0.04 17.95
CA ASN A 148 24.28 1.39 17.39
C ASN A 148 23.49 1.55 16.08
N SER A 149 22.25 1.05 16.00
CA SER A 149 21.40 1.50 14.90
C SER A 149 21.23 3.00 14.97
N PRO A 150 21.50 3.73 13.87
CA PRO A 150 21.16 5.14 13.82
C PRO A 150 19.66 5.35 13.68
N TYR A 151 18.85 4.30 13.44
CA TYR A 151 17.43 4.42 13.14
C TYR A 151 16.54 3.74 14.18
N ASP A 152 15.55 4.50 14.63
CA ASP A 152 14.41 4.09 15.43
C ASP A 152 13.15 4.31 14.59
N VAL A 153 12.44 3.22 14.28
CA VAL A 153 11.29 3.22 13.37
C VAL A 153 9.97 3.21 14.15
N GLY A 154 9.12 4.19 13.88
CA GLY A 154 7.78 4.32 14.47
C GLY A 154 6.72 4.55 13.40
N LEU A 155 5.64 3.79 13.45
CA LEU A 155 4.48 3.92 12.57
C LEU A 155 3.25 4.30 13.38
N VAL A 156 2.52 5.32 12.96
CA VAL A 156 1.27 5.74 13.58
C VAL A 156 0.20 5.94 12.52
N GLY A 157 -1.02 5.56 12.85
CA GLY A 157 -2.17 5.80 11.97
C GLY A 157 -3.07 4.59 11.91
N SER A 158 -3.35 4.14 10.68
CA SER A 158 -4.45 3.23 10.44
C SER A 158 -4.12 1.75 10.50
N TYR A 159 -5.20 0.95 10.48
CA TYR A 159 -5.19 -0.50 10.31
C TYR A 159 -4.32 -0.97 9.14
N VAL A 160 -4.06 -0.12 8.13
CA VAL A 160 -3.19 -0.47 7.00
C VAL A 160 -1.75 -0.72 7.46
N TYR A 161 -1.20 0.13 8.33
CA TYR A 161 0.11 -0.12 8.94
C TYR A 161 0.06 -1.28 9.91
N GLY A 162 -0.99 -1.37 10.74
CA GLY A 162 -1.14 -2.47 11.70
C GLY A 162 -1.16 -3.85 11.05
N ASN A 163 -1.88 -4.00 9.94
CA ASN A 163 -1.94 -5.27 9.22
C ASN A 163 -0.61 -5.70 8.58
N MET A 164 0.23 -4.73 8.18
CA MET A 164 1.52 -5.03 7.57
C MET A 164 2.65 -5.18 8.60
N TYR A 165 2.68 -4.30 9.61
CA TYR A 165 3.85 -4.15 10.48
C TYR A 165 3.54 -4.33 11.98
N GLY A 166 2.27 -4.41 12.37
CA GLY A 166 1.85 -4.35 13.79
C GLY A 166 2.36 -5.48 14.68
N ASP A 167 2.71 -6.64 14.09
CA ASP A 167 3.25 -7.79 14.81
C ASP A 167 4.79 -7.86 14.80
N MET A 168 5.48 -6.86 14.23
CA MET A 168 6.95 -6.86 14.14
C MET A 168 7.60 -6.31 15.43
N GLU A 169 8.54 -7.06 16.02
CA GLU A 169 9.16 -6.68 17.31
C GLU A 169 10.11 -5.47 17.22
N ASN A 170 10.70 -5.22 16.04
CA ASN A 170 11.76 -4.22 15.87
C ASN A 170 11.24 -2.82 15.51
N LEU A 171 9.93 -2.67 15.33
CA LEU A 171 9.26 -1.44 14.93
C LEU A 171 8.07 -1.20 15.87
N GLU A 172 7.85 0.04 16.29
CA GLU A 172 6.64 0.37 17.06
C GLU A 172 5.50 0.79 16.12
N PHE A 173 4.32 0.20 16.31
CA PHE A 173 3.08 0.64 15.68
C PHE A 173 2.07 1.12 16.72
N VAL A 174 1.54 2.33 16.52
CA VAL A 174 0.44 2.90 17.32
C VAL A 174 -0.80 3.06 16.45
N ASP A 175 -1.84 2.29 16.79
CA ASP A 175 -3.15 2.38 16.13
C ASP A 175 -3.96 3.55 16.68
N THR A 176 -4.26 4.51 15.82
CA THR A 176 -5.10 5.69 16.10
C THR A 176 -6.39 5.65 15.28
N PHE A 177 -6.68 4.55 14.59
CA PHE A 177 -7.85 4.44 13.74
C PHE A 177 -9.14 4.21 14.53
N LEU A 178 -10.05 5.17 14.45
CA LEU A 178 -11.36 5.10 15.10
C LEU A 178 -12.51 4.73 14.15
N GLY A 179 -12.19 4.31 12.91
CA GLY A 179 -13.20 3.91 11.94
C GLY A 179 -13.99 5.07 11.33
N HIS A 180 -15.14 4.75 10.74
CA HIS A 180 -15.93 5.69 9.93
C HIS A 180 -16.71 6.73 10.76
N ALA A 181 -16.86 6.51 12.07
CA ALA A 181 -17.66 7.40 12.92
C ALA A 181 -16.85 8.61 13.41
N ASP A 182 -15.56 8.41 13.71
CA ASP A 182 -14.75 9.37 14.47
C ASP A 182 -13.39 9.64 13.80
N TYR A 183 -13.36 9.68 12.46
CA TYR A 183 -12.12 9.86 11.69
C TYR A 183 -11.41 11.20 11.94
N TYR A 184 -12.14 12.25 12.32
CA TYR A 184 -11.52 13.51 12.77
C TYR A 184 -10.70 13.32 14.04
N GLN A 185 -11.25 12.58 15.01
CA GLN A 185 -10.54 12.28 16.25
C GLN A 185 -9.33 11.37 15.99
N GLY A 186 -9.45 10.39 15.09
CA GLY A 186 -8.31 9.54 14.72
C GLY A 186 -7.15 10.33 14.09
N ASP A 187 -7.46 11.33 13.26
CA ASP A 187 -6.44 12.22 12.69
C ASP A 187 -5.83 13.14 13.78
N GLU A 188 -6.62 13.63 14.75
CA GLU A 188 -6.12 14.38 15.91
C GLU A 188 -5.20 13.52 16.79
N ASP A 189 -5.58 12.28 17.10
CA ASP A 189 -4.79 11.34 17.89
C ASP A 189 -3.47 10.99 17.18
N THR A 190 -3.52 10.83 15.85
CA THR A 190 -2.31 10.64 15.01
C THR A 190 -1.37 11.83 15.13
N ALA A 191 -1.90 13.05 15.06
CA ALA A 191 -1.09 14.25 15.22
C ALA A 191 -0.49 14.37 16.63
N GLU A 192 -1.26 14.04 17.68
CA GLU A 192 -0.78 14.07 19.07
C GLU A 192 0.40 13.11 19.28
N VAL A 193 0.28 11.86 18.82
CA VAL A 193 1.36 10.87 18.90
C VAL A 193 2.60 11.36 18.15
N LEU A 194 2.45 11.93 16.95
CA LEU A 194 3.58 12.50 16.20
C LEU A 194 4.26 13.63 16.98
N PHE A 195 3.50 14.56 17.56
CA PHE A 195 4.07 15.63 18.36
C PHE A 195 4.84 15.10 19.57
N GLN A 196 4.30 14.09 20.27
CA GLN A 196 4.98 13.45 21.38
C GLN A 196 6.28 12.76 20.95
N TRP A 197 6.30 12.10 19.80
CA TRP A 197 7.51 11.47 19.26
C TRP A 197 8.58 12.48 18.89
N PHE A 198 8.20 13.63 18.32
CA PHE A 198 9.13 14.72 18.02
C PHE A 198 9.64 15.43 19.29
N GLU A 199 8.80 15.68 20.28
CA GLU A 199 9.23 16.35 21.52
C GLU A 199 10.20 15.50 22.35
N ASN A 200 10.07 14.18 22.26
CA ASN A 200 10.87 13.23 23.03
C ASN A 200 12.04 12.62 22.24
N ASP A 201 12.25 13.03 20.99
CA ASP A 201 13.23 12.41 20.06
C ASP A 201 13.13 10.87 20.04
N SER A 202 11.90 10.34 20.09
CA SER A 202 11.65 8.88 20.28
C SER A 202 11.93 8.06 19.03
N TYR A 203 11.70 8.65 17.86
CA TYR A 203 11.80 8.01 16.56
C TYR A 203 12.40 8.99 15.56
N ASN A 204 13.24 8.50 14.65
CA ASN A 204 13.80 9.31 13.57
C ASN A 204 13.46 8.76 12.18
N VAL A 205 12.81 7.59 12.08
CA VAL A 205 12.17 7.10 10.85
C VAL A 205 10.68 6.91 11.15
N ILE A 206 9.85 7.81 10.65
CA ILE A 206 8.44 7.89 11.03
C ILE A 206 7.53 7.70 9.81
N GLY A 207 6.53 6.83 9.94
CA GLY A 207 5.40 6.74 9.02
C GLY A 207 4.12 7.22 9.70
N ALA A 208 3.43 8.18 9.09
CA ALA A 208 2.18 8.72 9.59
C ALA A 208 1.06 8.56 8.55
N HIS A 209 -0.05 7.93 8.93
CA HIS A 209 -1.18 7.72 8.04
C HIS A 209 -2.46 8.38 8.56
N PHE A 210 -2.87 9.46 7.90
CA PHE A 210 -4.12 10.17 8.17
C PHE A 210 -5.22 9.64 7.27
N SER A 211 -6.36 9.26 7.85
CA SER A 211 -7.45 8.58 7.14
C SER A 211 -8.69 9.44 6.97
N GLY A 212 -8.77 10.60 7.62
CA GLY A 212 -9.93 11.48 7.58
C GLY A 212 -10.42 11.86 6.18
N PRO A 213 -9.55 12.26 5.23
CA PRO A 213 -10.02 12.74 3.94
C PRO A 213 -10.73 11.67 3.08
N ASP A 214 -10.35 10.40 3.20
CA ASP A 214 -11.07 9.28 2.56
C ASP A 214 -12.50 9.11 3.10
N LYS A 215 -12.75 9.47 4.36
CA LYS A 215 -14.04 9.25 5.04
C LYS A 215 -15.06 10.37 4.82
N VAL A 216 -14.63 11.51 4.28
CA VAL A 216 -15.50 12.62 3.87
C VAL A 216 -15.80 12.64 2.36
N GLY A 217 -15.12 11.79 1.57
CA GLY A 217 -15.22 11.70 0.11
C GLY A 217 -16.51 11.10 -0.42
#